data_AF-A0ABD4YVI0-F1
#
_entry.id   AF-A0ABD4YVI0-F1
#
_cell.length_a   1.000
_cell.length_b   1.000
_cell.length_c   1.000
_cell.angle_alpha   90.00
_cell.angle_beta   90.00
_cell.angle_gamma   90.00
#
_symmetry.space_group_name_H-M   'P 1'
#
loop_
_entity.id
_entity.type
_entity.pdbx_description
1 polymer ?
#
loop_
_entity_poly.entity_id
_entity_poly.type
_entity_poly.pdbx_seq_one_letter_code
_entity_poly.pdbx_strand_id
1 'polypeptide(L)' 'MQLTPKQTTRAGNDRVCRFLVGNFARTSTTETWQFWFCKQADGTWKASAN' A
#
# COMPACT_ATOMS: atom_id res chain seq x y z
N MET A 1 -2.59 -0.58 -14.43
CA MET A 1 -2.63 -1.01 -13.01
C MET A 1 -2.98 0.20 -12.17
N GLN A 2 -4.01 0.11 -11.33
CA GLN A 2 -4.40 1.18 -10.40
C GLN A 2 -4.36 0.64 -8.96
N LEU A 3 -3.65 1.34 -8.08
CA LEU A 3 -3.69 1.10 -6.65
C LEU A 3 -4.75 2.01 -6.04
N THR A 4 -5.71 1.43 -5.34
CA THR A 4 -6.80 2.15 -4.68
C THR A 4 -6.53 2.20 -3.17
N PRO A 5 -6.39 3.39 -2.58
CA PRO A 5 -6.35 3.53 -1.14
C PRO A 5 -7.69 3.09 -0.53
N LYS A 6 -7.63 2.12 0.38
CA LYS A 6 -8.80 1.66 1.14
C LYS A 6 -8.84 2.26 2.55
N GLN A 7 -7.69 2.45 3.16
CA GLN A 7 -7.59 3.00 4.50
C GLN A 7 -6.30 3.82 4.64
N THR A 8 -6.38 4.94 5.35
CA THR A 8 -5.19 5.69 5.79
C THR A 8 -5.20 5.77 7.30
N THR A 9 -4.10 5.39 7.94
CA THR A 9 -3.92 5.42 9.39
C THR A 9 -2.68 6.23 9.74
N ARG A 10 -2.68 6.84 10.92
CA ARG A 10 -1.47 7.39 11.54
C ARG A 10 -1.07 6.42 12.64
N ALA A 11 0.04 5.73 12.45
CA ALA A 11 0.67 4.93 13.49
C ALA A 11 1.49 5.84 14.42
N GLY A 12 1.92 5.32 15.58
CA GLY A 12 2.76 6.05 16.52
C GLY A 12 3.98 6.69 15.84
N ASN A 13 4.41 7.85 16.34
CA ASN A 13 5.43 8.74 15.75
C ASN A 13 5.00 9.43 14.45
N ASP A 14 3.72 9.80 14.31
CA ASP A 14 3.14 10.46 13.12
C ASP A 14 3.35 9.70 11.79
N ARG A 15 3.65 8.40 11.88
CA ARG A 15 3.92 7.59 10.70
C ARG A 15 2.62 7.31 9.95
N VAL A 16 2.45 7.94 8.79
CA VAL A 16 1.26 7.73 7.96
C VAL A 16 1.39 6.40 7.20
N CYS A 17 0.42 5.51 7.35
CA CYS A 17 0.32 4.26 6.59
C CYS A 17 -0.96 4.26 5.74
N ARG A 18 -0.89 3.64 4.56
CA ARG A 18 -1.99 3.49 3.60
C ARG A 18 -2.14 2.03 3.22
N PHE A 19 -3.35 1.51 3.37
CA PHE A 19 -3.73 0.21 2.86
C PHE A 19 -4.14 0.38 1.40
N LEU A 20 -3.38 -0.21 0.50
CA LEU A 20 -3.61 -0.14 -0.93
C LEU A 20 -4.08 -1.49 -1.43
N VAL A 21 -5.15 -1.47 -2.23
CA VAL A 21 -5.63 -2.65 -2.96
C VAL A 21 -5.48 -2.40 -4.45
N GLY A 22 -4.87 -3.36 -5.15
CA GLY A 22 -4.69 -3.30 -6.59
C GLY A 22 -5.09 -4.61 -7.24
N ASN A 23 -5.75 -4.51 -8.38
CA ASN A 23 -5.99 -5.64 -9.27
C ASN A 23 -4.95 -5.60 -10.39
N PHE A 24 -4.21 -6.68 -10.54
CA PHE A 24 -3.10 -6.83 -11.46
C PHE A 24 -3.48 -7.87 -12.49
N ALA A 25 -3.81 -7.40 -13.69
CA ALA A 25 -4.01 -8.29 -14.83
C ALA A 25 -2.66 -8.84 -15.28
N ARG A 26 -2.53 -10.16 -15.25
CA ARG A 26 -1.50 -10.93 -15.95
C ARG A 26 -2.11 -11.54 -17.20
N THR A 27 -1.26 -12.10 -18.07
CA THR A 27 -1.66 -12.61 -19.39
C THR A 27 -2.83 -13.61 -19.36
N SER A 28 -2.95 -14.40 -18.29
CA SER A 28 -3.99 -15.44 -18.13
C SER A 28 -4.86 -15.29 -16.88
N THR A 29 -4.51 -14.40 -15.94
CA THR A 29 -5.17 -14.31 -14.64
C THR A 29 -5.21 -12.87 -14.15
N THR A 30 -6.11 -12.57 -13.21
CA THR A 30 -6.04 -11.33 -12.43
C THR A 30 -5.70 -11.68 -10.99
N GLU A 31 -4.69 -11.01 -10.45
CA GLU A 31 -4.29 -11.14 -9.05
C GLU A 31 -4.71 -9.90 -8.27
N THR A 32 -5.35 -10.09 -7.12
CA THR A 32 -5.70 -8.99 -6.22
C THR A 32 -4.67 -8.93 -5.10
N TRP A 33 -3.92 -7.84 -5.05
CA TRP A 33 -2.92 -7.61 -4.00
C TRP A 33 -3.45 -6.58 -3.02
N GLN A 34 -3.18 -6.82 -1.73
CA GLN A 34 -3.56 -5.91 -0.66
C GLN A 34 -2.36 -5.75 0.26
N PHE A 35 -1.87 -4.52 0.42
CA PHE A 35 -0.68 -4.28 1.21
C PHE A 35 -0.69 -2.92 1.90
N TRP A 36 -0.04 -2.86 3.05
CA TRP A 36 0.18 -1.62 3.78
C TRP A 36 1.49 -0.98 3.33
N PHE A 37 1.43 0.30 2.97
CA PHE A 37 2.60 1.13 2.72
C PHE A 37 2.66 2.21 3.78
N CYS A 38 3.83 2.39 4.40
CA CYS A 38 4.06 3.46 5.37
C CYS A 38 5.03 4.48 4.82
N LYS A 39 4.66 5.76 4.97
CA LYS A 39 5.50 6.89 4.63
C LYS A 39 6.67 6.95 5.60
N GLN A 40 7.87 7.02 5.04
CA GLN A 40 9.14 7.15 5.75
C GLN A 40 9.41 8.61 6.10
N ALA A 41 10.40 8.87 6.95
CA ALA A 41 10.81 10.22 7.32
C ALA A 41 11.31 11.03 6.12
N ASP A 42 11.94 10.37 5.14
CA ASP A 42 12.39 10.96 3.87
C ASP A 42 11.24 11.25 2.87
N GLY A 43 10.00 10.95 3.27
CA GLY A 43 8.80 11.17 2.47
C GLY A 43 8.46 10.05 1.48
N THR A 44 9.33 9.06 1.31
CA THR A 44 9.08 7.89 0.46
C THR A 44 8.06 6.94 1.07
N TRP A 45 7.40 6.12 0.26
CA TRP A 45 6.49 5.08 0.74
C TRP A 45 7.19 3.72 0.63
N LYS A 46 7.19 2.94 1.72
CA LYS A 46 7.71 1.57 1.74
C LYS A 46 6.66 0.61 2.28
N ALA A 47 6.70 -0.63 1.83
CA ALA A 47 5.85 -1.70 2.34
C ALA A 47 6.06 -1.87 3.87
N SER A 48 5.00 -2.09 4.65
CA SER A 48 5.06 -2.04 6.12
C SER A 48 5.70 -3.27 6.78
N ALA A 49 5.81 -4.38 6.05
CA ALA A 49 6.47 -5.63 6.46
C ALA A 49 6.70 -6.49 5.20
N ASN A 50 7.48 -7.57 5.33
CA ASN A 50 7.47 -8.73 4.44
C ASN A 50 7.15 -9.94 5.31
#